data_AF-A0A4R7BTH0-F1
#
_entry.id   AF-A0A4R7BTH0-F1
#
_cell.length_a   1.000
_cell.length_b   1.000
_cell.length_c   1.000
_cell.angle_alpha   90.00
_cell.angle_beta   90.00
_cell.angle_gamma   90.00
#
_symmetry.space_group_name_H-M   'P 1'
#
loop_
_entity.id
_entity.type
_entity.pdbx_description
1 polymer ?
#
loop_
_entity_poly.entity_id
_entity_poly.type
_entity_poly.pdbx_seq_one_letter_code
_entity_poly.pdbx_strand_id
1 'polypeptide(L)'
;MTDILAIVLQGAGLFYLLAAFAGLRSVAMDRFLSQAIDALAPRPEAEQKADRLRNGFLAVSLLAFGIAGAALLARLEVALPLLAAVLGLQIVYLGILAPRLVDPAGPPDPGSRSKSWLLTAILGALAILAFAAWRIGALFPFAQAPIGTSVFAAACLALAAFAIHLARSGTRRSPSPPDAEPDLFEPDDDNVHDDTDPGVSHGDPETIRLVVTPSWGHGSVLDAANGLPISHRLRLALLTEEERMLLADWNCLFIDVADPSDPRRARLEEGDALAKLDALGRPIAESIAARLGPDRVAFEPAPRPVPPRIAVSAIKVMADYGCHALWFHEDPDRVGCFSAGEFGLSWALTCSLGGWAVGFDERLDPDDPGGGSRWSAAEEAEHLAEGHDIARRLAAELAETDRGHVAVFYHPTGGTLERVAVQPTA
;
A
#
# COMPACT_ATOMS: atom_id res chain seq x y z
N MET A 1 41.51 17.87 3.34
CA MET A 1 40.37 18.42 4.13
C MET A 1 39.27 18.95 3.22
N THR A 2 39.62 19.67 2.15
CA THR A 2 38.70 20.13 1.09
C THR A 2 37.89 18.99 0.45
N ASP A 3 38.51 17.83 0.20
CA ASP A 3 37.82 16.70 -0.47
C ASP A 3 36.79 16.02 0.42
N ILE A 4 37.09 15.84 1.71
CA ILE A 4 36.16 15.26 2.69
C ILE A 4 34.93 16.17 2.84
N LEU A 5 35.13 17.48 2.97
CA LEU A 5 34.03 18.44 3.08
C LEU A 5 33.16 18.44 1.81
N ALA A 6 33.78 18.34 0.63
CA ALA A 6 33.04 18.23 -0.63
C ALA A 6 32.17 16.97 -0.68
N ILE A 7 32.71 15.81 -0.29
CA ILE A 7 31.98 14.54 -0.25
C ILE A 7 30.80 14.64 0.73
N VAL A 8 31.01 15.21 1.91
CA VAL A 8 29.94 15.40 2.92
C VAL A 8 28.82 16.29 2.36
N LEU A 9 29.15 17.40 1.71
CA LEU A 9 28.16 18.29 1.11
C LEU A 9 27.41 17.65 -0.06
N GLN A 10 28.08 16.85 -0.87
CA GLN A 10 27.45 16.11 -1.96
C GLN A 10 26.52 15.02 -1.43
N GLY A 11 26.95 14.27 -0.42
CA GLY A 11 26.11 13.29 0.26
C GLY A 11 24.86 13.92 0.88
N ALA A 12 25.02 15.05 1.57
CA ALA A 12 23.88 15.82 2.08
C ALA A 12 22.99 16.33 0.94
N GLY A 13 23.57 16.86 -0.15
CA GLY A 13 22.83 17.34 -1.31
C GLY A 13 21.98 16.25 -1.97
N LEU A 14 22.57 15.07 -2.17
CA LEU A 14 21.87 13.89 -2.69
C LEU A 14 20.73 13.46 -1.76
N PHE A 15 20.97 13.43 -0.45
CA PHE A 15 19.96 13.09 0.55
C PHE A 15 18.75 14.03 0.45
N TYR A 16 18.95 15.35 0.45
CA TYR A 16 17.84 16.31 0.38
C TYR A 16 17.11 16.28 -0.97
N LEU A 17 17.82 16.01 -2.07
CA LEU A 17 17.20 15.83 -3.38
C LEU A 17 16.27 14.61 -3.39
N LEU A 18 16.75 13.46 -2.90
CA LEU A 18 15.94 12.23 -2.84
C LEU A 18 14.79 12.34 -1.84
N ALA A 19 15.03 12.96 -0.68
CA ALA A 19 13.99 13.22 0.31
C ALA A 19 12.87 14.12 -0.24
N ALA A 20 13.20 15.08 -1.11
CA ALA A 20 12.20 15.90 -1.80
C ALA A 20 11.31 15.07 -2.73
N PHE A 21 11.87 14.14 -3.50
CA PHE A 21 11.09 13.22 -4.35
C PHE A 21 10.16 12.33 -3.52
N ALA A 22 10.69 11.66 -2.49
CA ALA A 22 9.91 10.79 -1.62
C ALA A 22 8.80 11.57 -0.89
N GLY A 23 9.13 12.75 -0.37
CA GLY A 23 8.19 13.64 0.31
C GLY A 23 7.08 14.15 -0.62
N LEU A 24 7.41 14.56 -1.85
CA LEU A 24 6.41 15.03 -2.83
C LEU A 24 5.43 13.92 -3.21
N ARG A 25 5.92 12.68 -3.37
CA ARG A 25 5.06 11.51 -3.58
C ARG A 25 4.13 11.30 -2.38
N SER A 26 4.65 11.35 -1.16
CA SER A 26 3.86 11.21 0.06
C SER A 26 2.77 12.27 0.17
N VAL A 27 3.09 13.54 -0.09
CA VAL A 27 2.10 14.64 -0.09
C VAL A 27 1.03 14.44 -1.18
N ALA A 28 1.39 13.90 -2.34
CA ALA A 28 0.42 13.59 -3.38
C ALA A 28 -0.54 12.46 -2.99
N MET A 29 -0.04 11.40 -2.36
CA MET A 29 -0.87 10.29 -1.85
C MET A 29 -1.79 10.74 -0.72
N ASP A 30 -1.28 11.55 0.21
CA ASP A 30 -2.08 12.13 1.30
C ASP A 30 -3.22 13.02 0.78
N ARG A 31 -2.94 13.83 -0.26
CA ARG A 31 -3.99 14.62 -0.93
C ARG A 31 -5.02 13.75 -1.62
N PHE A 32 -4.61 12.68 -2.29
CA PHE A 32 -5.53 11.76 -2.95
C PHE A 32 -6.44 11.08 -1.92
N LEU A 33 -5.86 10.56 -0.83
CA LEU A 33 -6.63 9.94 0.26
C LEU A 33 -7.59 10.93 0.92
N SER A 34 -7.12 12.16 1.21
CA SER A 34 -7.96 13.21 1.77
C SER A 34 -9.12 13.57 0.85
N GLN A 35 -8.90 13.62 -0.46
CA GLN A 35 -9.96 13.86 -1.45
C GLN A 35 -10.98 12.71 -1.50
N ALA A 36 -10.52 11.46 -1.41
CA ALA A 36 -11.41 10.31 -1.34
C ALA A 36 -12.25 10.32 -0.04
N ILE A 37 -11.63 10.62 1.11
CA ILE A 37 -12.35 10.76 2.38
C ILE A 37 -13.36 11.91 2.32
N ASP A 38 -12.97 13.07 1.79
CA ASP A 38 -13.86 14.23 1.67
C ASP A 38 -15.04 13.96 0.71
N ALA A 39 -14.90 13.04 -0.25
CA ALA A 39 -15.98 12.60 -1.12
C ALA A 39 -16.99 11.71 -0.40
N LEU A 40 -16.51 10.83 0.50
CA LEU A 40 -17.35 9.92 1.28
C LEU A 40 -17.99 10.58 2.52
N ALA A 41 -17.27 11.50 3.16
CA ALA A 41 -17.69 12.17 4.38
C ALA A 41 -17.19 13.63 4.40
N PRO A 42 -17.99 14.60 3.94
CA PRO A 42 -17.58 15.99 3.85
C PRO A 42 -17.17 16.56 5.21
N ARG A 43 -15.87 16.87 5.37
CA ARG A 43 -15.36 17.54 6.57
C ARG A 43 -15.70 19.03 6.58
N PRO A 44 -15.72 19.71 7.75
CA PRO A 44 -15.94 21.15 7.83
C PRO A 44 -14.97 21.95 6.94
N GLU A 45 -15.47 22.98 6.25
CA GLU A 45 -14.67 23.77 5.29
C GLU A 45 -13.38 24.36 5.89
N ALA A 46 -13.41 24.71 7.18
CA ALA A 46 -12.26 25.24 7.90
C ALA A 46 -11.10 24.23 7.98
N GLU A 47 -11.40 22.95 8.20
CA GLU A 47 -10.41 21.88 8.27
C GLU A 47 -9.83 21.58 6.88
N GLN A 48 -10.69 21.47 5.87
CA GLN A 48 -10.25 21.29 4.48
C GLN A 48 -9.32 22.42 4.02
N LYS A 49 -9.60 23.67 4.42
CA LYS A 49 -8.76 24.82 4.08
C LYS A 49 -7.40 24.76 4.80
N ALA A 50 -7.38 24.37 6.07
CA ALA A 50 -6.15 24.20 6.83
C ALA A 50 -5.27 23.08 6.22
N ASP A 51 -5.87 21.95 5.84
CA ASP A 51 -5.17 20.84 5.20
C ASP A 51 -4.60 21.23 3.83
N ARG A 52 -5.37 21.95 3.00
CA ARG A 52 -4.87 22.46 1.70
C ARG A 52 -3.69 23.41 1.88
N LEU A 53 -3.76 24.30 2.88
CA LEU A 53 -2.66 25.22 3.19
C LEU A 53 -1.43 24.46 3.69
N ARG A 54 -1.60 23.51 4.60
CA ARG A 54 -0.53 22.66 5.13
C ARG A 54 0.14 21.85 4.04
N ASN A 55 -0.64 21.12 3.25
CA ASN A 55 -0.13 20.29 2.15
C ASN A 55 0.46 21.13 1.02
N GLY A 56 -0.07 22.33 0.77
CA GLY A 56 0.53 23.31 -0.13
C GLY A 56 1.91 23.76 0.34
N PHE A 57 1.99 24.17 1.61
CA PHE A 57 3.23 24.61 2.24
C PHE A 57 4.29 23.51 2.27
N LEU A 58 3.92 22.27 2.62
CA LEU A 58 4.83 21.12 2.64
C LEU A 58 5.40 20.84 1.25
N ALA A 59 4.56 20.85 0.21
CA ALA A 59 5.01 20.63 -1.17
C ALA A 59 6.01 21.72 -1.61
N VAL A 60 5.73 23.00 -1.32
CA VAL A 60 6.63 24.11 -1.63
C VAL A 60 7.95 23.97 -0.87
N SER A 61 7.89 23.62 0.41
CA SER A 61 9.09 23.43 1.25
C SER A 61 9.95 22.29 0.71
N LEU A 62 9.35 21.14 0.37
CA LEU A 62 10.05 19.99 -0.21
C LEU A 62 10.71 20.33 -1.55
N LEU A 63 10.05 21.10 -2.42
CA LEU A 63 10.67 21.61 -3.65
C LEU A 63 11.88 22.49 -3.36
N ALA A 64 11.76 23.42 -2.41
CA ALA A 64 12.86 24.28 -2.01
C ALA A 64 14.04 23.49 -1.42
N PHE A 65 13.77 22.46 -0.60
CA PHE A 65 14.78 21.51 -0.11
C PHE A 65 15.47 20.76 -1.25
N GLY A 66 14.71 20.24 -2.20
CA GLY A 66 15.25 19.51 -3.35
C GLY A 66 16.15 20.39 -4.22
N ILE A 67 15.74 21.63 -4.49
CA ILE A 67 16.53 22.60 -5.25
C ILE A 67 17.82 22.97 -4.50
N ALA A 68 17.74 23.23 -3.20
CA ALA A 68 18.93 23.49 -2.38
C ALA A 68 19.87 22.27 -2.34
N GLY A 69 19.32 21.05 -2.22
CA GLY A 69 20.06 19.80 -2.27
C GLY A 69 20.76 19.57 -3.62
N ALA A 70 20.07 19.84 -4.74
CA ALA A 70 20.66 19.79 -6.07
C ALA A 70 21.82 20.79 -6.24
N ALA A 71 21.69 22.01 -5.70
CA ALA A 71 22.77 23.00 -5.74
C ALA A 71 23.99 22.56 -4.92
N LEU A 72 23.78 21.94 -3.75
CA LEU A 72 24.84 21.35 -2.93
C LEU A 72 25.52 20.16 -3.63
N LEU A 73 24.73 19.26 -4.22
CA LEU A 73 25.22 18.10 -4.97
C LEU A 73 26.11 18.54 -6.14
N ALA A 74 25.71 19.60 -6.83
CA ALA A 74 26.46 20.24 -7.91
C ALA A 74 27.61 21.15 -7.42
N ARG A 75 27.79 21.31 -6.10
CA ARG A 75 28.80 22.17 -5.46
C ARG A 75 28.74 23.62 -5.92
N LEU A 76 27.55 24.18 -6.11
CA LEU A 76 27.35 25.55 -6.57
C LEU A 76 27.24 26.53 -5.39
N GLU A 77 27.78 27.73 -5.52
CA GLU A 77 27.68 28.77 -4.49
C GLU A 77 26.23 29.22 -4.25
N VAL A 78 25.35 29.07 -5.24
CA VAL A 78 23.90 29.36 -5.11
C VAL A 78 23.22 28.51 -4.04
N ALA A 79 23.83 27.41 -3.61
CA ALA A 79 23.35 26.60 -2.49
C ALA A 79 23.21 27.43 -1.20
N LEU A 80 24.09 28.41 -0.96
CA LEU A 80 24.06 29.25 0.24
C LEU A 80 22.78 30.07 0.39
N PRO A 81 22.43 30.95 -0.57
CA PRO A 81 21.19 31.71 -0.47
C PRO A 81 19.94 30.81 -0.48
N LEU A 82 19.98 29.66 -1.16
CA LEU A 82 18.88 28.69 -1.15
C LEU A 82 18.69 28.04 0.22
N LEU A 83 19.75 27.56 0.87
CA LEU A 83 19.70 27.00 2.22
C LEU A 83 19.24 28.03 3.25
N ALA A 84 19.70 29.28 3.13
CA ALA A 84 19.26 30.37 3.99
C ALA A 84 17.76 30.66 3.82
N ALA A 85 17.26 30.67 2.58
CA ALA A 85 15.85 30.86 2.30
C ALA A 85 14.99 29.72 2.87
N VAL A 86 15.43 28.48 2.69
CA VAL A 86 14.77 27.28 3.22
C VAL A 86 14.74 27.28 4.76
N LEU A 87 15.86 27.64 5.40
CA LEU A 87 15.92 27.79 6.85
C LEU A 87 14.96 28.87 7.36
N GLY A 88 14.94 30.02 6.67
CA GLY A 88 14.00 31.11 6.97
C GLY A 88 12.54 30.67 6.83
N LEU A 89 12.22 29.95 5.76
CA LEU A 89 10.89 29.39 5.51
C LEU A 89 10.46 28.45 6.66
N GLN A 90 11.35 27.59 7.12
CA GLN A 90 11.09 26.67 8.24
C GLN A 90 10.86 27.40 9.56
N ILE A 91 11.65 28.44 9.85
CA ILE A 91 11.48 29.28 11.04
C ILE A 91 10.14 30.03 11.00
N VAL A 92 9.79 30.61 9.84
CA VAL A 92 8.51 31.31 9.64
C VAL A 92 7.34 30.34 9.82
N TYR A 93 7.45 29.13 9.29
CA TYR A 93 6.43 28.10 9.47
C TYR A 93 6.22 27.75 10.93
N LEU A 94 7.28 27.33 11.63
CA LEU A 94 7.18 26.88 13.02
C LEU A 94 6.82 28.01 13.98
N GLY A 95 7.33 29.21 13.74
CA GLY A 95 7.13 30.35 14.64
C GLY A 95 5.84 31.13 14.41
N ILE A 96 5.34 31.17 13.17
CA ILE A 96 4.24 32.07 12.79
C ILE A 96 3.09 31.31 12.14
N LEU A 97 3.38 30.52 11.09
CA LEU A 97 2.33 29.96 10.24
C LEU A 97 1.59 28.80 10.92
N ALA A 98 2.32 27.84 11.47
CA ALA A 98 1.74 26.66 12.11
C ALA A 98 0.87 27.03 13.32
N PRO A 99 1.33 27.87 14.28
CA PRO A 99 0.52 28.21 15.46
C PRO A 99 -0.74 29.03 15.14
N ARG A 100 -0.75 29.79 14.03
CA ARG A 100 -1.85 30.72 13.73
C ARG A 100 -2.83 30.21 12.69
N LEU A 101 -2.38 29.41 11.72
CA LEU A 101 -3.17 29.02 10.56
C LEU A 101 -3.40 27.51 10.45
N VAL A 102 -2.53 26.68 11.05
CA VAL A 102 -2.58 25.21 10.91
C VAL A 102 -3.13 24.53 12.17
N ASP A 103 -2.86 25.07 13.36
CA ASP A 103 -3.26 24.47 14.65
C ASP A 103 -4.45 25.16 15.40
N PRO A 104 -5.51 25.71 14.76
CA PRO A 104 -6.53 26.45 15.50
C PRO A 104 -7.45 25.56 16.36
N ALA A 105 -7.52 24.24 16.11
CA ALA A 105 -8.43 23.32 16.80
C ALA A 105 -7.78 22.52 17.97
N GLY A 106 -6.48 22.69 18.21
CA GLY A 106 -5.78 22.04 19.34
C GLY A 106 -4.26 22.15 19.21
N PRO A 107 -3.52 22.25 20.32
CA PRO A 107 -2.06 22.26 20.27
C PRO A 107 -1.55 20.91 19.73
N PRO A 108 -0.59 20.91 18.81
CA PRO A 108 -0.06 19.68 18.24
C PRO A 108 0.69 18.87 19.29
N ASP A 109 0.76 17.56 19.06
CA ASP A 109 1.52 16.64 19.89
C ASP A 109 2.98 17.15 20.09
N PRO A 110 3.46 17.31 21.35
CA PRO A 110 4.81 17.79 21.65
C PRO A 110 5.91 17.01 20.91
N GLY A 111 5.70 15.72 20.59
CA GLY A 111 6.65 14.91 19.83
C GLY A 111 6.91 15.41 18.40
N SER A 112 5.88 15.92 17.73
CA SER A 112 5.96 16.38 16.34
C SER A 112 6.70 17.72 16.19
N ARG A 113 6.48 18.65 17.12
CA ARG A 113 7.17 19.95 17.14
C ARG A 113 8.66 19.81 17.42
N SER A 114 9.04 18.90 18.33
CA SER A 114 10.45 18.67 18.68
C SER A 114 11.25 18.14 17.48
N LYS A 115 10.67 17.20 16.71
CA LYS A 115 11.26 16.69 15.45
C LYS A 115 11.45 17.80 14.40
N SER A 116 10.47 18.70 14.29
CA SER A 116 10.54 19.82 13.34
C SER A 116 11.61 20.84 13.70
N TRP A 117 11.83 21.11 15.00
CA TRP A 117 12.93 21.93 15.47
C TRP A 117 14.29 21.28 15.29
N LEU A 118 14.39 19.97 15.50
CA LEU A 118 15.61 19.22 15.20
C LEU A 118 15.99 19.34 13.73
N LEU A 119 15.03 19.20 12.81
CA LEU A 119 15.26 19.41 11.38
C LEU A 119 15.78 20.83 11.08
N THR A 120 15.19 21.86 11.70
CA THR A 120 15.66 23.25 11.59
C THR A 120 17.11 23.40 12.07
N ALA A 121 17.47 22.75 13.18
CA ALA A 121 18.84 22.78 13.70
C ALA A 121 19.84 22.09 12.75
N ILE A 122 19.47 20.93 12.18
CA ILE A 122 20.28 20.21 11.19
C ILE A 122 20.50 21.09 9.95
N LEU A 123 19.46 21.76 9.46
CA LEU A 123 19.57 22.69 8.33
C LEU A 123 20.47 23.89 8.64
N GLY A 124 20.39 24.43 9.86
CA GLY A 124 21.29 25.47 10.33
C GLY A 124 22.75 25.02 10.33
N ALA A 125 23.02 23.81 10.83
CA ALA A 125 24.36 23.22 10.81
C ALA A 125 24.87 23.02 9.37
N LEU A 126 24.02 22.54 8.46
CA LEU A 126 24.36 22.37 7.05
C LEU A 126 24.66 23.71 6.37
N ALA A 127 23.89 24.77 6.67
CA ALA A 127 24.14 26.11 6.14
C ALA A 127 25.50 26.66 6.61
N ILE A 128 25.88 26.42 7.88
CA ILE A 128 27.19 26.78 8.42
C ILE A 128 28.31 26.00 7.70
N LEU A 129 28.13 24.70 7.46
CA LEU A 129 29.09 23.89 6.73
C LEU A 129 29.24 24.35 5.26
N ALA A 130 28.14 24.67 4.59
CA ALA A 130 28.15 25.21 3.24
C ALA A 130 28.87 26.58 3.19
N PHE A 131 28.68 27.43 4.20
CA PHE A 131 29.38 28.70 4.31
C PHE A 131 30.89 28.51 4.52
N ALA A 132 31.29 27.57 5.40
CA ALA A 132 32.69 27.21 5.58
C ALA A 132 33.32 26.69 4.27
N ALA A 133 32.60 25.85 3.53
CA ALA A 133 33.03 25.34 2.23
C ALA A 133 33.20 26.44 1.19
N TRP A 134 32.28 27.40 1.13
CA TRP A 134 32.42 28.58 0.26
C TRP A 134 33.64 29.42 0.61
N ARG A 135 33.89 29.68 1.89
CA ARG A 135 35.05 30.46 2.36
C ARG A 135 36.40 29.88 1.94
N ILE A 136 36.48 28.55 1.82
CA ILE A 136 37.69 27.84 1.38
C ILE A 136 37.70 27.51 -0.12
N GLY A 137 36.74 28.03 -0.89
CA GLY A 137 36.66 27.84 -2.35
C GLY A 137 36.21 26.43 -2.78
N ALA A 138 35.55 25.67 -1.90
CA ALA A 138 35.04 24.34 -2.23
C ALA A 138 33.69 24.36 -2.96
N LEU A 139 32.98 25.51 -2.96
CA LEU A 139 31.82 25.77 -3.79
C LEU A 139 32.22 26.67 -4.98
N PHE A 140 31.71 26.35 -6.16
CA PHE A 140 32.08 27.01 -7.40
C PHE A 140 31.05 28.08 -7.79
N PRO A 141 31.51 29.19 -8.38
CA PRO A 141 30.62 30.15 -9.00
C PRO A 141 29.80 29.51 -10.10
N PHE A 142 28.52 29.91 -10.20
CA PHE A 142 27.58 29.31 -11.16
C PHE A 142 28.12 29.38 -12.60
N ALA A 143 28.74 30.50 -12.98
CA ALA A 143 29.30 30.69 -14.32
C ALA A 143 30.54 29.83 -14.62
N GLN A 144 31.19 29.26 -13.60
CA GLN A 144 32.50 28.59 -13.73
C GLN A 144 32.42 27.05 -13.60
N ALA A 145 31.23 26.50 -13.38
CA ALA A 145 31.03 25.07 -13.15
C ALA A 145 30.06 24.45 -14.18
N PRO A 146 30.46 24.29 -15.46
CA PRO A 146 29.55 23.89 -16.55
C PRO A 146 28.90 22.50 -16.33
N ILE A 147 29.62 21.56 -15.71
CA ILE A 147 29.05 20.25 -15.34
C ILE A 147 28.08 20.41 -14.17
N GLY A 148 28.46 21.19 -13.15
CA GLY A 148 27.62 21.45 -11.99
C GLY A 148 26.30 22.15 -12.36
N THR A 149 26.33 23.14 -13.23
CA THR A 149 25.13 23.83 -13.72
C THR A 149 24.22 22.92 -14.52
N SER A 150 24.78 22.02 -15.33
CA SER A 150 24.01 21.02 -16.08
C SER A 150 23.32 20.01 -15.15
N VAL A 151 24.03 19.49 -14.14
CA VAL A 151 23.47 18.60 -13.12
C VAL A 151 22.38 19.30 -12.32
N PHE A 152 22.62 20.54 -11.89
CA PHE A 152 21.64 21.34 -11.18
C PHE A 152 20.39 21.61 -12.03
N ALA A 153 20.55 22.01 -13.28
CA ALA A 153 19.43 22.25 -14.20
C ALA A 153 18.61 20.98 -14.45
N ALA A 154 19.27 19.84 -14.67
CA ALA A 154 18.60 18.56 -14.86
C ALA A 154 17.81 18.13 -13.62
N ALA A 155 18.39 18.26 -12.42
CA ALA A 155 17.71 17.93 -11.16
C ALA A 155 16.49 18.84 -10.90
N CYS A 156 16.63 20.15 -11.14
CA CYS A 156 15.53 21.11 -11.04
C CYS A 156 14.41 20.80 -12.05
N LEU A 157 14.77 20.46 -13.30
CA LEU A 157 13.80 20.08 -14.33
C LEU A 157 13.06 18.79 -13.95
N ALA A 158 13.79 17.78 -13.44
CA ALA A 158 13.19 16.53 -12.98
C ALA A 158 12.22 16.75 -11.82
N LEU A 159 12.60 17.54 -10.81
CA LEU A 159 11.72 17.91 -9.69
C LEU A 159 10.48 18.67 -10.17
N ALA A 160 10.65 19.64 -11.08
CA ALA A 160 9.55 20.42 -11.62
C ALA A 160 8.59 19.55 -12.45
N ALA A 161 9.13 18.70 -13.34
CA ALA A 161 8.36 17.76 -14.14
C ALA A 161 7.57 16.79 -13.24
N PHE A 162 8.20 16.26 -12.19
CA PHE A 162 7.55 15.37 -11.23
C PHE A 162 6.44 16.09 -10.45
N ALA A 163 6.69 17.30 -9.95
CA ALA A 163 5.67 18.07 -9.25
C ALA A 163 4.48 18.46 -10.16
N ILE A 164 4.75 18.81 -11.42
CA ILE A 164 3.69 19.10 -12.42
C ILE A 164 2.90 17.83 -12.75
N HIS A 165 3.58 16.70 -12.90
CA HIS A 165 2.92 15.41 -13.15
C HIS A 165 1.97 15.07 -12.00
N LEU A 166 2.43 15.17 -10.74
CA LEU A 166 1.61 14.94 -9.56
C LEU A 166 0.44 15.92 -9.43
N ALA A 167 0.66 17.20 -9.77
CA ALA A 167 -0.40 18.20 -9.76
C ALA A 167 -1.46 17.93 -10.83
N ARG A 168 -1.08 17.36 -11.98
CA ARG A 168 -2.00 16.99 -13.07
C ARG A 168 -2.72 15.68 -12.83
N SER A 169 -2.06 14.69 -12.21
CA SER A 169 -2.68 13.41 -11.89
C SER A 169 -3.80 13.58 -10.87
N GLY A 170 -3.65 14.50 -9.91
CA GLY A 170 -4.71 14.82 -8.94
C GLY A 170 -5.85 15.71 -9.43
N THR A 171 -5.74 16.34 -10.62
CA THR A 171 -6.78 17.23 -11.18
C THR A 171 -7.56 16.61 -12.34
N ARG A 172 -7.16 15.44 -12.83
CA ARG A 172 -8.01 14.63 -13.70
C ARG A 172 -9.16 14.07 -12.84
N ARG A 173 -10.17 14.90 -12.57
CA ARG A 173 -11.53 14.39 -12.42
C ARG A 173 -11.80 13.59 -13.68
N SER A 174 -12.22 12.33 -13.53
CA SER A 174 -12.85 11.61 -14.63
C SER A 174 -13.85 12.56 -15.29
N PRO A 175 -13.72 12.84 -16.60
CA PRO A 175 -14.67 13.72 -17.27
C PRO A 175 -16.03 13.05 -17.14
N SER A 176 -16.95 13.66 -16.38
CA SER A 176 -18.35 13.29 -16.43
C SER A 176 -18.81 13.51 -17.88
N PRO A 177 -19.31 12.46 -18.57
CA PRO A 177 -19.68 12.58 -19.96
C PRO A 177 -20.79 13.64 -20.11
N PRO A 178 -20.66 14.57 -21.08
CA PRO A 178 -21.72 15.50 -21.38
C PRO A 178 -22.86 14.71 -22.04
N ASP A 179 -24.06 14.84 -21.49
CA ASP A 179 -25.34 14.34 -22.02
C ASP A 179 -25.79 12.92 -21.60
N ALA A 180 -25.30 12.37 -20.48
CA ALA A 180 -26.00 11.25 -19.84
C ALA A 180 -27.26 11.77 -19.12
N GLU A 181 -28.44 11.41 -19.65
CA GLU A 181 -29.72 11.63 -18.98
C GLU A 181 -29.71 11.06 -17.55
N PRO A 182 -30.41 11.70 -16.59
CA PRO A 182 -30.41 11.29 -15.20
C PRO A 182 -31.33 10.07 -15.02
N ASP A 183 -30.86 8.89 -15.41
CA ASP A 183 -31.44 7.62 -14.99
C ASP A 183 -30.39 6.50 -15.02
N LEU A 184 -30.26 5.81 -13.86
CA LEU A 184 -29.62 4.51 -13.65
C LEU A 184 -28.08 4.38 -13.59
N PHE A 185 -27.37 5.43 -13.17
CA PHE A 185 -26.07 5.23 -12.52
C PHE A 185 -25.95 6.20 -11.35
N GLU A 186 -26.51 5.79 -10.22
CA GLU A 186 -26.01 6.25 -8.92
C GLU A 186 -24.52 5.88 -8.85
N PRO A 187 -23.67 6.77 -8.30
CA PRO A 187 -22.27 6.44 -8.11
C PRO A 187 -22.21 5.23 -7.18
N ASP A 188 -21.61 4.17 -7.68
CA ASP A 188 -21.45 2.86 -7.05
C ASP A 188 -20.43 2.90 -5.91
N ASP A 189 -20.53 3.92 -5.04
CA ASP A 189 -19.80 4.09 -3.78
C ASP A 189 -20.46 3.28 -2.63
N ASP A 190 -21.51 2.51 -2.95
CA ASP A 190 -22.09 1.45 -2.11
C ASP A 190 -21.59 0.04 -2.46
N ASN A 191 -20.54 -0.11 -3.29
CA ASN A 191 -19.84 -1.40 -3.48
C ASN A 191 -19.04 -1.86 -2.24
N VAL A 192 -19.42 -1.39 -1.05
CA VAL A 192 -19.49 -2.24 0.14
C VAL A 192 -20.70 -3.19 -0.03
N HIS A 193 -20.64 -4.09 -1.02
CA HIS A 193 -21.49 -5.29 -1.07
C HIS A 193 -21.06 -6.32 0.00
N ASP A 194 -20.53 -5.84 1.13
CA ASP A 194 -20.22 -6.65 2.30
C ASP A 194 -21.51 -7.33 2.76
N ASP A 195 -22.65 -6.62 2.83
CA ASP A 195 -23.96 -7.13 3.30
C ASP A 195 -24.52 -8.35 2.51
N THR A 196 -23.88 -8.73 1.40
CA THR A 196 -24.23 -9.90 0.59
C THR A 196 -23.09 -10.91 0.40
N ASP A 197 -21.89 -10.67 0.95
CA ASP A 197 -20.79 -11.65 0.84
C ASP A 197 -21.12 -12.88 1.69
N PRO A 198 -21.40 -14.06 1.08
CA PRO A 198 -21.68 -15.28 1.84
C PRO A 198 -20.47 -15.76 2.67
N GLY A 199 -19.28 -15.20 2.43
CA GLY A 199 -18.03 -15.52 3.10
C GLY A 199 -17.74 -14.73 4.38
N VAL A 200 -18.59 -13.77 4.77
CA VAL A 200 -18.41 -12.98 6.00
C VAL A 200 -19.65 -13.05 6.88
N SER A 201 -19.45 -12.83 8.19
CA SER A 201 -20.56 -12.80 9.14
C SER A 201 -21.14 -11.39 9.30
N HIS A 202 -22.46 -11.28 9.16
CA HIS A 202 -23.29 -10.09 9.46
C HIS A 202 -24.04 -10.23 10.78
N GLY A 203 -23.53 -11.03 11.72
CA GLY A 203 -24.17 -11.24 13.02
C GLY A 203 -24.52 -9.93 13.73
N ASP A 204 -25.53 -9.99 14.58
CA ASP A 204 -26.01 -8.83 15.33
C ASP A 204 -24.91 -8.30 16.28
N PRO A 205 -24.53 -7.00 16.18
CA PRO A 205 -23.51 -6.39 17.02
C PRO A 205 -23.75 -6.53 18.53
N GLU A 206 -25.00 -6.69 18.97
CA GLU A 206 -25.32 -6.82 20.40
C GLU A 206 -25.08 -8.24 20.94
N THR A 207 -25.23 -9.25 20.08
CA THR A 207 -25.26 -10.66 20.51
C THR A 207 -24.13 -11.51 19.95
N ILE A 208 -23.42 -11.04 18.92
CA ILE A 208 -22.33 -11.79 18.29
C ILE A 208 -21.21 -12.09 19.29
N ARG A 209 -20.67 -13.31 19.17
CA ARG A 209 -19.49 -13.78 19.90
C ARG A 209 -18.31 -13.83 18.96
N LEU A 210 -17.18 -13.34 19.41
CA LEU A 210 -15.97 -13.17 18.63
C LEU A 210 -14.92 -14.21 19.03
N VAL A 211 -14.15 -14.67 18.06
CA VAL A 211 -12.88 -15.37 18.28
C VAL A 211 -11.78 -14.50 17.71
N VAL A 212 -10.90 -14.03 18.59
CA VAL A 212 -9.68 -13.31 18.20
C VAL A 212 -8.58 -14.34 17.96
N THR A 213 -8.18 -14.48 16.70
CA THR A 213 -7.22 -15.50 16.24
C THR A 213 -6.46 -14.96 15.04
N PRO A 214 -5.14 -15.24 14.88
CA PRO A 214 -4.40 -14.77 13.73
C PRO A 214 -4.92 -15.46 12.46
N SER A 215 -5.01 -14.72 11.34
CA SER A 215 -5.56 -15.25 10.10
C SER A 215 -4.94 -14.63 8.85
N TRP A 216 -4.96 -15.39 7.76
CA TRP A 216 -4.55 -14.86 6.47
C TRP A 216 -5.68 -14.06 5.81
N GLY A 217 -5.39 -12.80 5.46
CA GLY A 217 -6.19 -11.96 4.57
C GLY A 217 -7.50 -11.38 5.12
N HIS A 218 -8.24 -12.11 5.95
CA HIS A 218 -9.62 -11.73 6.30
C HIS A 218 -9.78 -11.07 7.68
N GLY A 219 -8.67 -10.78 8.35
CA GLY A 219 -8.62 -10.10 9.65
C GLY A 219 -8.67 -11.06 10.84
N SER A 220 -8.16 -10.61 11.98
CA SER A 220 -7.90 -11.47 13.14
C SER A 220 -9.10 -11.67 14.08
N VAL A 221 -10.32 -11.50 13.56
CA VAL A 221 -11.58 -11.57 14.33
C VAL A 221 -12.64 -12.32 13.54
N LEU A 222 -13.07 -13.45 14.08
CA LEU A 222 -14.08 -14.34 13.51
C LEU A 222 -15.34 -14.33 14.36
N ASP A 223 -16.48 -14.62 13.73
CA ASP A 223 -17.70 -14.99 14.44
C ASP A 223 -17.57 -16.42 14.99
N ALA A 224 -17.78 -16.57 16.29
CA ALA A 224 -17.69 -17.86 16.96
C ALA A 224 -18.77 -18.86 16.51
N ALA A 225 -19.90 -18.39 15.98
CA ALA A 225 -21.02 -19.24 15.58
C ALA A 225 -20.74 -20.05 14.30
N ASN A 226 -20.05 -19.44 13.34
CA ASN A 226 -19.82 -20.03 12.00
C ASN A 226 -18.33 -20.09 11.62
N GLY A 227 -17.43 -19.47 12.39
CA GLY A 227 -16.00 -19.41 12.10
C GLY A 227 -15.65 -18.48 10.94
N LEU A 228 -16.60 -17.72 10.41
CA LEU A 228 -16.38 -16.76 9.34
C LEU A 228 -15.84 -15.44 9.90
N PRO A 229 -14.98 -14.73 9.16
CA PRO A 229 -14.57 -13.38 9.53
C PRO A 229 -15.78 -12.45 9.59
N ILE A 230 -15.79 -11.55 10.57
CA ILE A 230 -16.84 -10.55 10.66
C ILE A 230 -16.70 -9.52 9.53
N SER A 231 -17.85 -9.08 9.01
CA SER A 231 -17.97 -8.00 8.02
C SER A 231 -17.21 -6.74 8.46
N HIS A 232 -16.74 -5.96 7.49
CA HIS A 232 -16.06 -4.69 7.74
C HIS A 232 -16.95 -3.73 8.55
N ARG A 233 -18.24 -3.65 8.22
CA ARG A 233 -19.22 -2.84 8.97
C ARG A 233 -19.28 -3.26 10.44
N LEU A 234 -19.37 -4.56 10.70
CA LEU A 234 -19.43 -5.09 12.05
C LEU A 234 -18.11 -4.87 12.80
N ARG A 235 -16.98 -4.97 12.11
CA ARG A 235 -15.66 -4.65 12.65
C ARG A 235 -15.54 -3.19 13.08
N LEU A 236 -16.05 -2.26 12.29
CA LEU A 236 -16.07 -0.83 12.65
C LEU A 236 -17.00 -0.55 13.83
N ALA A 237 -18.13 -1.24 13.91
CA ALA A 237 -19.08 -1.10 15.01
C ALA A 237 -18.56 -1.70 16.33
N LEU A 238 -17.88 -2.84 16.26
CA LEU A 238 -17.46 -3.59 17.44
C LEU A 238 -16.09 -3.21 17.96
N LEU A 239 -15.17 -2.74 17.13
CA LEU A 239 -13.78 -2.47 17.52
C LEU A 239 -13.47 -0.98 17.57
N THR A 240 -12.56 -0.58 18.45
CA THR A 240 -11.99 0.77 18.42
C THR A 240 -10.93 0.90 17.32
N GLU A 241 -10.55 2.12 16.97
CA GLU A 241 -9.46 2.34 16.01
C GLU A 241 -8.13 1.76 16.52
N GLU A 242 -7.83 1.96 17.80
CA GLU A 242 -6.63 1.41 18.44
C GLU A 242 -6.60 -0.12 18.39
N GLU A 243 -7.71 -0.79 18.73
CA GLU A 243 -7.82 -2.25 18.65
C GLU A 243 -7.63 -2.75 17.21
N ARG A 244 -8.20 -2.07 16.21
CA ARG A 244 -7.99 -2.42 14.80
C ARG A 244 -6.53 -2.31 14.39
N MET A 245 -5.85 -1.24 14.79
CA MET A 245 -4.42 -1.05 14.51
C MET A 245 -3.58 -2.14 15.18
N LEU A 246 -3.84 -2.45 16.45
CA LEU A 246 -3.13 -3.51 17.17
C LEU A 246 -3.36 -4.89 16.56
N LEU A 247 -4.60 -5.21 16.14
CA LEU A 247 -4.89 -6.45 15.43
C LEU A 247 -4.15 -6.52 14.09
N ALA A 248 -4.04 -5.41 13.36
CA ALA A 248 -3.28 -5.35 12.12
C ALA A 248 -1.79 -5.63 12.36
N ASP A 249 -1.18 -5.00 13.37
CA ASP A 249 0.23 -5.23 13.75
C ASP A 249 0.45 -6.68 14.19
N TRP A 250 -0.46 -7.23 14.99
CA TRP A 250 -0.42 -8.63 15.41
C TRP A 250 -0.55 -9.59 14.22
N ASN A 251 -1.37 -9.25 13.22
CA ASN A 251 -1.51 -10.05 12.01
C ASN A 251 -0.26 -9.96 11.10
N CYS A 252 0.44 -8.83 11.08
CA CYS A 252 1.73 -8.71 10.40
C CYS A 252 2.76 -9.67 11.01
N LEU A 253 2.85 -9.75 12.34
CA LEU A 253 3.70 -10.74 13.00
C LEU A 253 3.32 -12.18 12.62
N PHE A 254 2.01 -12.48 12.54
CA PHE A 254 1.58 -13.79 12.09
C PHE A 254 2.06 -14.11 10.68
N ILE A 255 1.97 -13.16 9.76
CA ILE A 255 2.47 -13.32 8.38
C ILE A 255 3.98 -13.59 8.39
N ASP A 256 4.74 -12.94 9.27
CA ASP A 256 6.19 -13.11 9.37
C ASP A 256 6.62 -14.50 9.91
N VAL A 257 5.78 -15.15 10.73
CA VAL A 257 6.13 -16.41 11.43
C VAL A 257 5.38 -17.63 10.90
N ALA A 258 4.41 -17.45 10.00
CA ALA A 258 3.63 -18.52 9.40
C ALA A 258 4.28 -19.05 8.13
N ASP A 259 4.11 -20.35 7.86
CA ASP A 259 4.57 -20.98 6.63
C ASP A 259 3.68 -20.49 5.47
N PRO A 260 4.21 -19.67 4.53
CA PRO A 260 3.40 -19.10 3.47
C PRO A 260 2.95 -20.16 2.46
N SER A 261 3.56 -21.35 2.46
CA SER A 261 3.27 -22.45 1.55
C SER A 261 2.34 -23.49 2.17
N ASP A 262 1.94 -23.36 3.43
CA ASP A 262 1.02 -24.31 4.06
C ASP A 262 -0.37 -24.26 3.39
N PRO A 263 -0.83 -25.35 2.76
CA PRO A 263 -2.16 -25.43 2.14
C PRO A 263 -3.30 -25.16 3.12
N ARG A 264 -3.08 -25.45 4.42
CA ARG A 264 -4.06 -25.23 5.47
C ARG A 264 -3.96 -23.85 6.09
N ARG A 265 -2.94 -23.05 5.77
CA ARG A 265 -2.75 -21.70 6.30
C ARG A 265 -2.66 -21.62 7.85
N ALA A 266 -2.21 -22.69 8.50
CA ALA A 266 -2.20 -22.84 9.96
C ALA A 266 -0.82 -23.22 10.54
N ARG A 267 0.14 -23.60 9.71
CA ARG A 267 1.49 -23.98 10.15
C ARG A 267 2.34 -22.75 10.44
N LEU A 268 3.10 -22.81 11.53
CA LEU A 268 4.10 -21.82 11.92
C LEU A 268 5.51 -22.39 11.66
N GLU A 269 6.45 -21.55 11.21
CA GLU A 269 7.81 -21.97 10.89
C GLU A 269 8.71 -22.03 12.14
N GLU A 270 8.56 -21.08 13.07
CA GLU A 270 9.42 -20.95 14.24
C GLU A 270 8.86 -21.70 15.46
N GLY A 271 9.74 -22.33 16.24
CA GLY A 271 9.35 -23.06 17.46
C GLY A 271 8.77 -22.17 18.57
N ASP A 272 9.07 -20.87 18.58
CA ASP A 272 8.56 -19.90 19.55
C ASP A 272 7.45 -18.97 18.98
N ALA A 273 7.07 -19.14 17.71
CA ALA A 273 6.07 -18.32 17.03
C ALA A 273 4.76 -18.22 17.81
N LEU A 274 4.26 -19.36 18.30
CA LEU A 274 3.01 -19.41 19.06
C LEU A 274 3.08 -18.59 20.36
N ALA A 275 4.23 -18.59 21.03
CA ALA A 275 4.42 -17.81 22.25
C ALA A 275 4.47 -16.30 21.96
N LYS A 276 5.08 -15.88 20.84
CA LYS A 276 5.08 -14.48 20.38
C LYS A 276 3.66 -14.02 20.03
N LEU A 277 2.92 -14.86 19.30
CA LEU A 277 1.52 -14.59 18.95
C LEU A 277 0.63 -14.49 20.19
N ASP A 278 0.80 -15.38 21.16
CA ASP A 278 0.08 -15.31 22.44
C ASP A 278 0.37 -14.01 23.20
N ALA A 279 1.66 -13.68 23.36
CA ALA A 279 2.10 -12.53 24.14
C ALA A 279 1.57 -11.20 23.60
N LEU A 280 1.45 -11.07 22.27
CA LEU A 280 0.96 -9.84 21.63
C LEU A 280 -0.57 -9.84 21.41
N GLY A 281 -1.16 -10.99 21.08
CA GLY A 281 -2.59 -11.09 20.80
C GLY A 281 -3.47 -11.04 22.05
N ARG A 282 -2.99 -11.62 23.17
CA ARG A 282 -3.77 -11.74 24.40
C ARG A 282 -4.20 -10.40 24.99
N PRO A 283 -3.32 -9.38 25.15
CA PRO A 283 -3.74 -8.08 25.65
C PRO A 283 -4.79 -7.40 24.77
N ILE A 284 -4.74 -7.63 23.45
CA ILE A 284 -5.71 -7.08 22.49
C ILE A 284 -7.07 -7.74 22.72
N ALA A 285 -7.11 -9.07 22.79
CA ALA A 285 -8.35 -9.80 23.05
C ALA A 285 -8.94 -9.45 24.43
N GLU A 286 -8.10 -9.28 25.46
CA GLU A 286 -8.51 -8.83 26.79
C GLU A 286 -9.10 -7.40 26.77
N SER A 287 -8.53 -6.50 25.96
CA SER A 287 -9.07 -5.15 25.76
C SER A 287 -10.46 -5.17 25.13
N ILE A 288 -10.63 -5.95 24.06
CA ILE A 288 -11.93 -6.13 23.40
C ILE A 288 -12.94 -6.78 24.37
N ALA A 289 -12.52 -7.81 25.10
CA ALA A 289 -13.33 -8.52 26.09
C ALA A 289 -13.76 -7.62 27.27
N ALA A 290 -12.90 -6.72 27.73
CA ALA A 290 -13.23 -5.78 28.80
C ALA A 290 -14.38 -4.83 28.40
N ARG A 291 -14.51 -4.53 27.11
CA ARG A 291 -15.53 -3.62 26.58
C ARG A 291 -16.79 -4.34 26.11
N LEU A 292 -16.66 -5.46 25.42
CA LEU A 292 -17.79 -6.23 24.88
C LEU A 292 -18.36 -7.23 25.89
N GLY A 293 -17.58 -7.63 26.89
CA GLY A 293 -17.90 -8.65 27.88
C GLY A 293 -17.07 -9.92 27.67
N PRO A 294 -16.57 -10.55 28.76
CA PRO A 294 -15.66 -11.70 28.67
C PRO A 294 -16.29 -12.94 28.02
N ASP A 295 -17.60 -13.11 28.13
CA ASP A 295 -18.31 -14.24 27.51
C ASP A 295 -18.52 -14.07 25.99
N ARG A 296 -18.22 -12.88 25.46
CA ARG A 296 -18.39 -12.53 24.04
C ARG A 296 -17.10 -12.61 23.24
N VAL A 297 -15.95 -12.82 23.88
CA VAL A 297 -14.65 -12.80 23.19
C VAL A 297 -13.82 -13.99 23.65
N ALA A 298 -13.53 -14.90 22.73
CA ALA A 298 -12.54 -15.95 22.91
C ALA A 298 -11.22 -15.53 22.26
N PHE A 299 -10.10 -16.01 22.81
CA PHE A 299 -8.77 -15.80 22.26
C PHE A 299 -8.10 -17.12 21.92
N GLU A 300 -7.61 -17.24 20.69
CA GLU A 300 -6.90 -18.41 20.20
C GLU A 300 -5.60 -17.98 19.49
N PRO A 301 -4.44 -18.15 20.13
CA PRO A 301 -3.17 -17.71 19.55
C PRO A 301 -2.70 -18.60 18.39
N ALA A 302 -3.22 -19.83 18.31
CA ALA A 302 -2.94 -20.72 17.19
C ALA A 302 -3.84 -20.34 16.00
N PRO A 303 -3.28 -20.18 14.79
CA PRO A 303 -4.08 -19.93 13.59
C PRO A 303 -4.97 -21.14 13.29
N ARG A 304 -6.16 -20.87 12.76
CA ARG A 304 -7.09 -21.90 12.32
C ARG A 304 -6.92 -22.19 10.84
N PRO A 305 -7.17 -23.45 10.40
CA PRO A 305 -7.34 -23.72 8.99
C PRO A 305 -8.43 -22.85 8.39
N VAL A 306 -8.14 -22.22 7.24
CA VAL A 306 -9.13 -21.41 6.53
C VAL A 306 -9.93 -22.32 5.61
N PRO A 307 -11.25 -22.51 5.85
CA PRO A 307 -12.06 -23.31 4.94
C PRO A 307 -12.20 -22.60 3.59
N PRO A 308 -12.30 -23.34 2.47
CA PRO A 308 -12.65 -22.76 1.19
C PRO A 308 -14.07 -22.16 1.26
N ARG A 309 -14.24 -20.94 0.77
CA ARG A 309 -15.59 -20.34 0.66
C ARG A 309 -16.31 -20.78 -0.61
N ILE A 310 -15.54 -21.24 -1.58
CA ILE A 310 -16.01 -21.64 -2.91
C ILE A 310 -15.83 -23.15 -3.03
N ALA A 311 -16.94 -23.89 -3.03
CA ALA A 311 -16.96 -25.30 -3.37
C ALA A 311 -17.17 -25.47 -4.88
N VAL A 312 -16.30 -26.21 -5.55
CA VAL A 312 -16.31 -26.43 -7.01
C VAL A 312 -15.76 -27.82 -7.31
N SER A 313 -16.26 -28.47 -8.36
CA SER A 313 -15.72 -29.75 -8.84
C SER A 313 -14.55 -29.58 -9.81
N ALA A 314 -14.50 -28.44 -10.51
CA ALA A 314 -13.46 -28.11 -11.46
C ALA A 314 -13.16 -26.61 -11.47
N ILE A 315 -11.90 -26.27 -11.71
CA ILE A 315 -11.40 -24.89 -11.84
C ILE A 315 -10.47 -24.77 -13.03
N LYS A 316 -10.41 -23.57 -13.59
CA LYS A 316 -9.51 -23.22 -14.68
C LYS A 316 -8.59 -22.09 -14.24
N VAL A 317 -7.29 -22.24 -14.49
CA VAL A 317 -6.28 -21.20 -14.36
C VAL A 317 -6.11 -20.51 -15.71
N MET A 318 -6.38 -19.21 -15.75
CA MET A 318 -6.40 -18.40 -16.96
C MET A 318 -6.15 -16.94 -16.58
N ALA A 319 -5.28 -16.26 -17.33
CA ALA A 319 -5.14 -14.82 -17.24
C ALA A 319 -6.09 -14.18 -18.26
N ASP A 320 -6.79 -13.15 -17.83
CA ASP A 320 -7.66 -12.33 -18.67
C ASP A 320 -7.63 -10.90 -18.12
N TYR A 321 -7.95 -9.93 -18.98
CA TYR A 321 -7.80 -8.52 -18.67
C TYR A 321 -8.61 -8.12 -17.42
N GLY A 322 -7.92 -7.61 -16.41
CA GLY A 322 -8.52 -7.13 -15.17
C GLY A 322 -9.23 -8.20 -14.34
N CYS A 323 -8.91 -9.48 -14.58
CA CYS A 323 -9.56 -10.62 -13.93
C CYS A 323 -8.62 -11.33 -12.94
N HIS A 324 -9.21 -12.05 -11.98
CA HIS A 324 -8.44 -13.00 -11.19
C HIS A 324 -8.04 -14.23 -12.03
N ALA A 325 -6.93 -14.86 -11.65
CA ALA A 325 -6.38 -16.01 -12.38
C ALA A 325 -7.22 -17.29 -12.26
N LEU A 326 -8.12 -17.41 -11.27
CA LEU A 326 -8.95 -18.59 -11.07
C LEU A 326 -10.36 -18.37 -11.63
N TRP A 327 -10.85 -19.36 -12.36
CA TRP A 327 -12.14 -19.32 -13.04
C TRP A 327 -12.99 -20.54 -12.72
N PHE A 328 -14.30 -20.32 -12.65
CA PHE A 328 -15.26 -21.41 -12.61
C PHE A 328 -15.14 -22.24 -13.90
N HIS A 329 -15.16 -23.56 -13.75
CA HIS A 329 -15.14 -24.48 -14.87
C HIS A 329 -16.18 -25.58 -14.66
N GLU A 330 -16.93 -25.91 -15.71
CA GLU A 330 -18.01 -26.92 -15.68
C GLU A 330 -19.09 -26.64 -14.62
N ASP A 331 -19.28 -25.38 -14.24
CA ASP A 331 -20.35 -24.95 -13.36
C ASP A 331 -21.44 -24.22 -14.18
N PRO A 332 -22.67 -24.77 -14.26
CA PRO A 332 -23.73 -24.18 -15.07
C PRO A 332 -24.30 -22.89 -14.45
N ASP A 333 -24.17 -22.71 -13.14
CA ASP A 333 -24.79 -21.61 -12.39
C ASP A 333 -23.79 -20.50 -12.08
N ARG A 334 -22.48 -20.76 -12.24
CA ARG A 334 -21.40 -19.79 -11.97
C ARG A 334 -20.48 -19.62 -13.17
N VAL A 335 -20.35 -18.37 -13.61
CA VAL A 335 -19.47 -17.97 -14.71
C VAL A 335 -18.59 -16.83 -14.21
N GLY A 336 -17.31 -16.83 -14.60
CA GLY A 336 -16.37 -15.76 -14.30
C GLY A 336 -15.15 -16.21 -13.47
N CYS A 337 -14.34 -15.22 -13.10
CA CYS A 337 -13.19 -15.40 -12.23
C CYS A 337 -13.53 -15.18 -10.75
N PHE A 338 -12.71 -15.72 -9.85
CA PHE A 338 -12.82 -15.53 -8.41
C PHE A 338 -11.44 -15.46 -7.75
N SER A 339 -11.37 -14.94 -6.52
CA SER A 339 -10.09 -14.73 -5.84
C SER A 339 -9.51 -16.03 -5.29
N ALA A 340 -8.19 -16.22 -5.47
CA ALA A 340 -7.44 -17.28 -4.82
C ALA A 340 -7.51 -17.20 -3.27
N GLY A 341 -7.70 -15.99 -2.74
CA GLY A 341 -7.92 -15.75 -1.32
C GLY A 341 -9.19 -16.45 -0.81
N GLU A 342 -10.32 -16.24 -1.51
CA GLU A 342 -11.63 -16.84 -1.22
C GLU A 342 -11.64 -18.35 -1.42
N PHE A 343 -10.83 -18.83 -2.36
CA PHE A 343 -10.65 -20.25 -2.58
C PHE A 343 -9.81 -20.91 -1.49
N GLY A 344 -9.19 -20.17 -0.56
CA GLY A 344 -8.47 -20.76 0.56
C GLY A 344 -7.18 -21.49 0.13
N LEU A 345 -6.41 -20.91 -0.79
CA LEU A 345 -5.08 -21.42 -1.21
C LEU A 345 -3.95 -20.86 -0.35
N SER A 346 -2.80 -21.53 -0.22
CA SER A 346 -1.63 -20.99 0.49
C SER A 346 -1.31 -19.54 0.07
N TRP A 347 -0.71 -18.78 0.98
CA TRP A 347 -0.38 -17.38 0.71
C TRP A 347 0.58 -17.26 -0.47
N ALA A 348 1.61 -18.11 -0.52
CA ALA A 348 2.59 -18.15 -1.60
C ALA A 348 1.93 -18.43 -2.96
N LEU A 349 0.98 -19.37 -3.03
CA LEU A 349 0.27 -19.66 -4.28
C LEU A 349 -0.71 -18.53 -4.65
N THR A 350 -1.38 -17.93 -3.67
CA THR A 350 -2.25 -16.76 -3.88
C THR A 350 -1.45 -15.59 -4.48
N CYS A 351 -0.28 -15.28 -3.93
CA CYS A 351 0.63 -14.27 -4.48
C CYS A 351 1.14 -14.63 -5.87
N SER A 352 1.45 -15.92 -6.13
CA SER A 352 1.90 -16.37 -7.45
C SER A 352 0.80 -16.15 -8.51
N LEU A 353 -0.44 -16.58 -8.22
CA LEU A 353 -1.60 -16.37 -9.10
C LEU A 353 -1.88 -14.89 -9.35
N GLY A 354 -1.84 -14.06 -8.29
CA GLY A 354 -2.05 -12.63 -8.40
C GLY A 354 -0.95 -11.92 -9.20
N GLY A 355 0.31 -12.22 -8.91
CA GLY A 355 1.46 -11.67 -9.63
C GLY A 355 1.47 -12.05 -11.11
N TRP A 356 1.12 -13.31 -11.42
CA TRP A 356 0.96 -13.78 -12.79
C TRP A 356 -0.15 -13.02 -13.52
N ALA A 357 -1.35 -12.89 -12.94
CA ALA A 357 -2.45 -12.12 -13.54
C ALA A 357 -2.08 -10.63 -13.75
N VAL A 358 -1.44 -9.99 -12.77
CA VAL A 358 -0.96 -8.59 -12.93
C VAL A 358 0.07 -8.48 -14.04
N GLY A 359 1.00 -9.43 -14.14
CA GLY A 359 1.99 -9.47 -15.22
C GLY A 359 1.34 -9.58 -16.62
N PHE A 360 0.17 -10.22 -16.72
CA PHE A 360 -0.63 -10.22 -17.94
C PHE A 360 -1.17 -8.83 -18.27
N ASP A 361 -1.84 -8.19 -17.31
CA ASP A 361 -2.45 -6.86 -17.47
C ASP A 361 -1.45 -5.76 -17.81
N GLU A 362 -0.29 -5.75 -17.15
CA GLU A 362 0.77 -4.74 -17.37
C GLU A 362 1.31 -4.71 -18.81
N ARG A 363 1.07 -5.77 -19.57
CA ARG A 363 1.56 -5.95 -20.93
C ARG A 363 0.46 -5.79 -21.99
N LEU A 364 -0.75 -5.45 -21.58
CA LEU A 364 -1.83 -5.06 -22.49
C LEU A 364 -1.80 -3.55 -22.77
N ASP A 365 -2.50 -3.14 -23.83
CA ASP A 365 -2.84 -1.74 -24.02
C ASP A 365 -4.12 -1.44 -23.24
N PRO A 366 -4.11 -0.59 -22.19
CA PRO A 366 -5.33 -0.29 -21.46
C PRO A 366 -6.37 0.45 -22.31
N ASP A 367 -5.94 1.13 -23.37
CA ASP A 367 -6.85 1.81 -24.31
C ASP A 367 -7.40 0.87 -25.39
N ASP A 368 -6.79 -0.31 -25.56
CA ASP A 368 -7.20 -1.36 -26.50
C ASP A 368 -6.84 -2.76 -25.96
N PRO A 369 -7.53 -3.24 -24.90
CA PRO A 369 -7.17 -4.49 -24.23
C PRO A 369 -7.41 -5.72 -25.11
N GLY A 370 -8.29 -5.61 -26.12
CA GLY A 370 -8.50 -6.61 -27.16
C GLY A 370 -7.52 -6.51 -28.34
N GLY A 371 -6.64 -5.52 -28.32
CA GLY A 371 -5.57 -5.33 -29.28
C GLY A 371 -4.55 -6.46 -29.24
N GLY A 372 -3.62 -6.44 -30.20
CA GLY A 372 -2.51 -7.39 -30.21
C GLY A 372 -1.64 -7.26 -28.96
N SER A 373 -1.23 -8.40 -28.42
CA SER A 373 -0.28 -8.49 -27.32
C SER A 373 0.98 -7.66 -27.58
N ARG A 374 1.43 -6.86 -26.58
CA ARG A 374 2.71 -6.11 -26.65
C ARG A 374 3.92 -6.99 -26.33
N TRP A 375 3.71 -8.29 -26.15
CA TRP A 375 4.73 -9.24 -25.77
C TRP A 375 5.62 -9.59 -26.94
N SER A 376 6.90 -9.80 -26.67
CA SER A 376 7.71 -10.62 -27.55
C SER A 376 7.31 -12.09 -27.42
N ALA A 377 7.55 -12.90 -28.46
CA ALA A 377 7.26 -14.33 -28.43
C ALA A 377 8.00 -15.07 -27.29
N ALA A 378 9.17 -14.57 -26.86
CA ALA A 378 9.92 -15.14 -25.76
C ALA A 378 9.28 -14.84 -24.41
N GLU A 379 8.84 -13.59 -24.18
CA GLU A 379 8.08 -13.24 -22.98
C GLU A 379 6.79 -14.06 -22.93
N GLU A 380 6.09 -14.20 -24.05
CA GLU A 380 4.79 -14.90 -24.10
C GLU A 380 4.97 -16.36 -23.70
N ALA A 381 5.99 -17.03 -24.25
CA ALA A 381 6.34 -18.38 -23.87
C ALA A 381 6.71 -18.52 -22.39
N GLU A 382 7.40 -17.54 -21.80
CA GLU A 382 7.78 -17.54 -20.38
C GLU A 382 6.54 -17.47 -19.47
N HIS A 383 5.60 -16.57 -19.76
CA HIS A 383 4.38 -16.43 -18.97
C HIS A 383 3.41 -17.60 -19.13
N LEU A 384 3.35 -18.20 -20.32
CA LEU A 384 2.61 -19.45 -20.53
C LEU A 384 3.21 -20.59 -19.70
N ALA A 385 4.54 -20.70 -19.66
CA ALA A 385 5.23 -21.70 -18.85
C ALA A 385 5.00 -21.46 -17.33
N GLU A 386 5.04 -20.20 -16.89
CA GLU A 386 4.73 -19.81 -15.51
C GLU A 386 3.29 -20.16 -15.12
N GLY A 387 2.31 -19.84 -15.97
CA GLY A 387 0.90 -20.16 -15.72
C GLY A 387 0.66 -21.66 -15.60
N HIS A 388 1.31 -22.45 -16.46
CA HIS A 388 1.25 -23.92 -16.37
C HIS A 388 1.92 -24.45 -15.09
N ASP A 389 3.04 -23.86 -14.65
CA ASP A 389 3.67 -24.22 -13.37
C ASP A 389 2.77 -23.92 -12.16
N ILE A 390 2.16 -22.73 -12.15
CA ILE A 390 1.20 -22.32 -11.12
C ILE A 390 0.01 -23.29 -11.07
N ALA A 391 -0.53 -23.70 -12.22
CA ALA A 391 -1.63 -24.64 -12.28
C ALA A 391 -1.25 -26.04 -11.74
N ARG A 392 0.00 -26.50 -11.94
CA ARG A 392 0.51 -27.73 -11.32
C ARG A 392 0.64 -27.60 -9.81
N ARG A 393 1.19 -26.49 -9.31
CA ARG A 393 1.30 -26.21 -7.88
C ARG A 393 -0.07 -26.16 -7.21
N LEU A 394 -1.05 -25.54 -7.87
CA LEU A 394 -2.45 -25.56 -7.43
C LEU A 394 -3.01 -26.98 -7.31
N ALA A 395 -2.83 -27.82 -8.33
CA ALA A 395 -3.29 -29.21 -8.29
C ALA A 395 -2.64 -30.01 -7.14
N ALA A 396 -1.34 -29.82 -6.92
CA ALA A 396 -0.62 -30.45 -5.81
C ALA A 396 -1.12 -29.99 -4.44
N GLU A 397 -1.30 -28.68 -4.26
CA GLU A 397 -1.78 -28.09 -3.02
C GLU A 397 -3.19 -28.60 -2.65
N LEU A 398 -4.10 -28.66 -3.63
CA LEU A 398 -5.44 -29.20 -3.42
C LEU A 398 -5.40 -30.67 -3.01
N ALA A 399 -4.48 -31.46 -3.57
CA ALA A 399 -4.30 -32.88 -3.22
C ALA A 399 -3.81 -33.11 -1.78
N GLU A 400 -3.13 -32.13 -1.16
CA GLU A 400 -2.70 -32.19 0.24
C GLU A 400 -3.81 -31.79 1.24
N THR A 401 -4.92 -31.28 0.72
CA THR A 401 -6.12 -30.93 1.48
C THR A 401 -7.24 -31.96 1.23
N ASP A 402 -8.42 -31.72 1.81
CA ASP A 402 -9.64 -32.47 1.53
C ASP A 402 -10.21 -32.21 0.11
N ARG A 403 -9.52 -31.39 -0.70
CA ARG A 403 -9.94 -30.96 -2.04
C ARG A 403 -9.19 -31.63 -3.19
N GLY A 404 -8.51 -32.74 -2.97
CA GLY A 404 -7.83 -33.50 -4.03
C GLY A 404 -8.74 -34.02 -5.15
N HIS A 405 -10.07 -33.93 -4.95
CA HIS A 405 -11.07 -34.27 -5.94
C HIS A 405 -11.35 -33.15 -6.97
N VAL A 406 -10.92 -31.91 -6.70
CA VAL A 406 -11.15 -30.77 -7.60
C VAL A 406 -10.25 -30.88 -8.82
N ALA A 407 -10.84 -30.92 -10.02
CA ALA A 407 -10.08 -30.96 -11.25
C ALA A 407 -9.50 -29.58 -11.59
N VAL A 408 -8.20 -29.52 -11.88
CA VAL A 408 -7.52 -28.28 -12.28
C VAL A 408 -7.24 -28.31 -13.78
N PHE A 409 -7.60 -27.24 -14.46
CA PHE A 409 -7.32 -27.01 -15.86
C PHE A 409 -6.46 -25.77 -16.04
N TYR A 410 -5.60 -25.77 -17.04
CA TYR A 410 -4.87 -24.59 -17.49
C TYR A 410 -5.40 -24.18 -18.87
N HIS A 411 -5.67 -22.90 -19.06
CA HIS A 411 -6.10 -22.35 -20.34
C HIS A 411 -5.13 -21.25 -20.77
N PRO A 412 -4.17 -21.57 -21.67
CA PRO A 412 -3.30 -20.56 -22.24
C PRO A 412 -4.12 -19.57 -23.09
N THR A 413 -3.78 -18.29 -23.04
CA THR A 413 -4.48 -17.26 -23.83
C THR A 413 -4.45 -17.63 -25.32
N GLY A 414 -5.63 -17.82 -25.93
CA GLY A 414 -5.76 -18.22 -27.34
C GLY A 414 -5.44 -19.68 -27.66
N GLY A 415 -5.18 -20.53 -26.66
CA GLY A 415 -4.90 -21.96 -26.86
C GLY A 415 -6.02 -22.89 -26.39
N THR A 416 -5.73 -24.19 -26.39
CA THR A 416 -6.68 -25.22 -25.97
C THR A 416 -6.61 -25.46 -24.47
N LEU A 417 -7.77 -25.60 -23.83
CA LEU A 417 -7.88 -25.99 -22.43
C LEU A 417 -7.19 -27.34 -22.19
N GLU A 418 -6.31 -27.40 -21.20
CA GLU A 418 -5.57 -28.59 -20.81
C GLU A 418 -5.90 -28.99 -19.37
N ARG A 419 -6.10 -30.29 -19.13
CA ARG A 419 -6.26 -30.82 -17.76
C ARG A 419 -4.89 -31.05 -17.14
N VAL A 420 -4.66 -30.44 -15.97
CA VAL A 420 -3.40 -30.57 -15.25
C VAL A 420 -3.40 -31.85 -14.43
N ALA A 421 -2.39 -32.70 -14.63
CA ALA A 421 -2.23 -33.92 -13.86
C ALA A 421 -1.66 -33.62 -12.46
N VAL A 422 -2.24 -34.23 -11.43
CA VAL A 422 -1.65 -34.23 -10.08
C VAL A 422 -0.40 -35.11 -10.14
N GLN A 423 0.78 -34.50 -10.06
CA GLN A 423 2.00 -35.28 -9.84
C GLN A 423 2.04 -35.66 -8.35
N PRO A 424 2.24 -36.95 -8.01
CA PRO A 424 2.45 -37.33 -6.63
C PRO A 424 3.70 -36.62 -6.09
N THR A 425 3.56 -35.94 -4.95
CA THR A 425 4.69 -35.36 -4.22
C THR A 425 5.66 -36.47 -3.83
N ALA A 426 6.94 -36.29 -4.19
CA ALA A 426 8.01 -37.27 -4.01
C ALA A 426 8.56 -37.30 -2.58
#